data_AF-A0A450SST8-F1
#
_entry.id   AF-A0A450SST8-F1
#
_cell.length_a   1.000
_cell.length_b   1.000
_cell.length_c   1.000
_cell.angle_alpha   90.00
_cell.angle_beta   90.00
_cell.angle_gamma   90.00
#
_symmetry.space_group_name_H-M   'P 1'
#
loop_
_entity.id
_entity.type
_entity.pdbx_description
1 polymer ?
#
loop_
_entity_poly.entity_id
_entity_poly.type
_entity_poly.pdbx_seq_one_letter_code
_entity_poly.pdbx_strand_id
1 'polypeptide(L)'
;MTALFTNYDPDFASFLVGTASPGNDHWPTARNFLLDERVSRGRAECYGKHGAIAGHETIAAWRRCHEAYLEKEIFVRGDSEEPPRRIDAQDPDICPETFRYPTIFSSLGGTLGSYLIRVEKISDLMDTLNQSFEDILTWTMDALAKKPGALQDLDALLGQFASQRDYRPAFAGVWEDLSDLFGEVPDEDRSDWADALRNRLGLYHYDPKQSSTVDPNKPGSIDILVFRYPVEVVPCLSGFDDGMRPLTVPCVLDGDFSQAFFPSPRESDTGHAMDLVDIRPCGELTREVLHPAMRLQAEHLFRVGSITRPVDPKVIRDRRGFHLICLQERFDRSEYGRHTDQDLL
;
A
#
# COMPACT_ATOMS: atom_id res chain seq x y z
N MET A 1 -5.43 24.34 2.66
CA MET A 1 -5.63 24.19 1.20
C MET A 1 -6.63 23.06 1.00
N THR A 2 -7.40 23.09 -0.07
CA THR A 2 -8.44 22.07 -0.35
C THR A 2 -7.88 20.95 -1.23
N ALA A 3 -8.38 19.73 -1.06
CA ALA A 3 -8.07 18.59 -1.93
C ALA A 3 -8.30 18.94 -3.40
N LEU A 4 -7.35 18.59 -4.28
CA LEU A 4 -7.32 19.12 -5.65
C LEU A 4 -8.60 18.76 -6.43
N PHE A 5 -9.03 17.50 -6.36
CA PHE A 5 -10.19 17.01 -7.12
C PHE A 5 -11.54 17.59 -6.66
N THR A 6 -11.60 18.31 -5.53
CA THR A 6 -12.82 19.04 -5.13
C THR A 6 -13.13 20.22 -6.06
N ASN A 7 -12.11 20.80 -6.70
CA ASN A 7 -12.24 22.01 -7.51
C ASN A 7 -11.49 21.93 -8.85
N TYR A 8 -10.95 20.76 -9.20
CA TYR A 8 -10.13 20.59 -10.41
C TYR A 8 -10.98 20.62 -11.69
N ASP A 9 -12.04 19.81 -11.71
CA ASP A 9 -13.02 19.73 -12.80
C ASP A 9 -14.43 19.67 -12.18
N PRO A 10 -15.36 20.57 -12.55
CA PRO A 10 -16.70 20.62 -11.93
C PRO A 10 -17.53 19.35 -12.13
N ASP A 11 -17.45 18.72 -13.30
CA ASP A 11 -18.25 17.54 -13.65
C ASP A 11 -17.72 16.33 -12.87
N PHE A 12 -16.40 16.17 -12.80
CA PHE A 12 -15.78 15.12 -12.00
C PHE A 12 -16.00 15.31 -10.51
N ALA A 13 -15.87 16.54 -9.99
CA ALA A 13 -16.17 16.85 -8.60
C ALA A 13 -17.62 16.54 -8.24
N SER A 14 -18.57 16.90 -9.11
CA SER A 14 -19.99 16.57 -8.94
C SER A 14 -20.24 15.05 -8.96
N PHE A 15 -19.58 14.33 -9.85
CA PHE A 15 -19.63 12.86 -9.90
C PHE A 15 -19.12 12.22 -8.59
N LEU A 16 -17.98 12.70 -8.08
CA LEU A 16 -17.41 12.22 -6.82
C LEU A 16 -18.35 12.50 -5.64
N VAL A 17 -18.93 13.71 -5.54
CA VAL A 17 -19.88 14.06 -4.48
C VAL A 17 -21.13 13.18 -4.54
N GLY A 18 -21.67 12.91 -5.73
CA GLY A 18 -22.78 11.98 -5.90
C GLY A 18 -22.44 10.56 -5.44
N THR A 19 -21.25 10.08 -5.80
CA THR A 19 -20.76 8.73 -5.44
C THR A 19 -20.40 8.60 -3.96
N ALA A 20 -19.99 9.69 -3.30
CA ALA A 20 -19.61 9.75 -1.89
C ALA A 20 -20.78 9.58 -0.89
N SER A 21 -22.00 9.39 -1.38
CA SER A 21 -23.19 9.18 -0.57
C SER A 21 -23.17 7.80 0.10
N PRO A 22 -23.42 7.67 1.43
CA PRO A 22 -23.32 6.38 2.15
C PRO A 22 -24.21 5.24 1.63
N GLY A 23 -25.20 5.53 0.78
CA GLY A 23 -26.03 4.52 0.11
C GLY A 23 -25.38 3.87 -1.12
N ASN A 24 -24.15 4.25 -1.48
CA ASN A 24 -23.39 3.71 -2.59
C ASN A 24 -22.20 2.90 -2.08
N ASP A 25 -22.03 1.65 -2.51
CA ASP A 25 -20.94 0.77 -2.04
C ASP A 25 -19.52 1.32 -2.31
N HIS A 26 -19.39 2.30 -3.22
CA HIS A 26 -18.14 2.98 -3.55
C HIS A 26 -17.95 4.34 -2.85
N TRP A 27 -18.82 4.68 -1.89
CA TRP A 27 -18.72 5.92 -1.14
C TRP A 27 -17.34 6.16 -0.51
N PRO A 28 -16.63 5.17 0.08
CA PRO A 28 -15.34 5.43 0.70
C PRO A 28 -14.30 5.83 -0.34
N THR A 29 -14.33 5.16 -1.50
CA THR A 29 -13.43 5.45 -2.62
C THR A 29 -13.61 6.89 -3.10
N ALA A 30 -14.84 7.33 -3.35
CA ALA A 30 -15.10 8.70 -3.81
C ALA A 30 -14.70 9.75 -2.75
N ARG A 31 -14.95 9.46 -1.46
CA ARG A 31 -14.51 10.33 -0.36
C ARG A 31 -12.99 10.44 -0.27
N ASN A 32 -12.25 9.35 -0.52
CA ASN A 32 -10.78 9.43 -0.58
C ASN A 32 -10.32 10.44 -1.64
N PHE A 33 -10.91 10.43 -2.84
CA PHE A 33 -10.56 11.40 -3.89
C PHE A 33 -10.92 12.85 -3.51
N LEU A 34 -12.04 13.05 -2.81
CA LEU A 34 -12.45 14.37 -2.31
C LEU A 34 -11.65 14.84 -1.09
N LEU A 35 -10.97 13.94 -0.39
CA LEU A 35 -10.20 14.22 0.82
C LEU A 35 -8.70 14.40 0.54
N ASP A 36 -8.18 13.78 -0.53
CA ASP A 36 -6.75 13.72 -0.80
C ASP A 36 -6.15 15.08 -1.21
N GLU A 37 -5.37 15.66 -0.31
CA GLU A 37 -4.67 16.93 -0.49
C GLU A 37 -3.31 16.79 -1.21
N ARG A 38 -2.88 15.56 -1.56
CA ARG A 38 -1.52 15.25 -2.07
C ARG A 38 -1.46 15.06 -3.57
N VAL A 39 -2.60 14.95 -4.25
CA VAL A 39 -2.62 14.88 -5.70
C VAL A 39 -2.10 16.19 -6.29
N SER A 40 -0.95 16.13 -6.96
CA SER A 40 -0.38 17.28 -7.64
C SER A 40 -1.16 17.60 -8.92
N ARG A 41 -1.06 18.85 -9.39
CA ARG A 41 -1.68 19.25 -10.66
C ARG A 41 -1.19 18.42 -11.84
N GLY A 42 0.11 18.13 -11.91
CA GLY A 42 0.68 17.31 -12.99
C GLY A 42 0.09 15.91 -13.03
N ARG A 43 -0.07 15.27 -11.86
CA ARG A 43 -0.71 13.96 -11.75
C ARG A 43 -2.20 13.99 -12.10
N ALA A 44 -2.93 15.04 -11.69
CA ALA A 44 -4.33 15.21 -12.08
C ALA A 44 -4.48 15.41 -13.61
N GLU A 45 -3.60 16.17 -14.24
CA GLU A 45 -3.57 16.33 -15.70
C GLU A 45 -3.27 15.00 -16.41
N CYS A 46 -2.32 14.22 -15.89
CA CYS A 46 -2.02 12.88 -16.39
C CYS A 46 -3.23 11.94 -16.26
N TYR A 47 -3.84 11.89 -15.08
CA TYR A 47 -5.06 11.13 -14.81
C TYR A 47 -6.21 11.51 -15.77
N GLY A 48 -6.34 12.80 -16.09
CA GLY A 48 -7.29 13.31 -17.07
C GLY A 48 -7.01 12.85 -18.51
N LYS A 49 -5.74 12.75 -18.93
CA LYS A 49 -5.36 12.24 -20.27
C LYS A 49 -5.76 10.78 -20.50
N HIS A 50 -5.85 10.00 -19.42
CA HIS A 50 -6.36 8.62 -19.43
C HIS A 50 -7.90 8.53 -19.38
N GLY A 51 -8.58 9.68 -19.50
CA GLY A 51 -10.03 9.76 -19.51
C GLY A 51 -10.67 9.58 -18.14
N ALA A 52 -9.92 9.43 -17.05
CA ALA A 52 -10.53 9.16 -15.75
C ALA A 52 -11.31 10.37 -15.16
N ILE A 53 -11.04 11.57 -15.68
CA ILE A 53 -11.74 12.83 -15.33
C ILE A 53 -12.86 13.17 -16.30
N ALA A 54 -12.92 12.60 -17.51
CA ALA A 54 -13.99 12.90 -18.48
C ALA A 54 -14.90 11.70 -18.78
N GLY A 55 -14.37 10.49 -18.70
CA GLY A 55 -15.02 9.21 -18.97
C GLY A 55 -15.59 8.53 -17.71
N HIS A 56 -16.03 9.31 -16.72
CA HIS A 56 -16.55 8.81 -15.43
C HIS A 56 -18.08 8.72 -15.39
N GLU A 57 -18.76 8.55 -16.53
CA GLU A 57 -20.24 8.51 -16.61
C GLU A 57 -20.87 7.47 -15.65
N THR A 58 -20.12 6.41 -15.34
CA THR A 58 -20.48 5.40 -14.35
C THR A 58 -19.25 5.02 -13.53
N ILE A 59 -19.46 4.42 -12.36
CA ILE A 59 -18.35 3.91 -11.51
C ILE A 59 -17.53 2.85 -12.23
N ALA A 60 -18.16 2.00 -13.04
CA ALA A 60 -17.46 1.01 -13.86
C ALA A 60 -16.60 1.67 -14.95
N ALA A 61 -17.09 2.74 -15.58
CA ALA A 61 -16.31 3.50 -16.55
C ALA A 61 -15.13 4.20 -15.87
N TRP A 62 -15.37 4.84 -14.73
CA TRP A 62 -14.32 5.48 -13.92
C TRP A 62 -13.23 4.48 -13.50
N ARG A 63 -13.62 3.30 -13.02
CA ARG A 63 -12.70 2.22 -12.66
C ARG A 63 -11.83 1.79 -13.84
N ARG A 64 -12.40 1.56 -15.02
CA ARG A 64 -11.63 1.17 -16.22
C ARG A 64 -10.61 2.25 -16.61
N CYS A 65 -10.99 3.52 -16.55
CA CYS A 65 -10.06 4.61 -16.84
C CYS A 65 -8.96 4.74 -15.77
N HIS A 66 -9.30 4.47 -14.51
CA HIS A 66 -8.33 4.42 -13.42
C HIS A 66 -7.34 3.27 -13.61
N GLU A 67 -7.81 2.07 -13.93
CA GLU A 67 -6.98 0.90 -14.24
C GLU A 67 -6.05 1.18 -15.42
N ALA A 68 -6.55 1.80 -16.50
CA ALA A 68 -5.73 2.20 -17.64
C ALA A 68 -4.62 3.21 -17.25
N TYR A 69 -4.93 4.16 -16.36
CA TYR A 69 -3.93 5.07 -15.80
C TYR A 69 -2.87 4.31 -14.98
N LEU A 70 -3.30 3.39 -14.08
CA LEU A 70 -2.38 2.61 -13.27
C LEU A 70 -1.45 1.76 -14.14
N GLU A 71 -2.00 1.02 -15.10
CA GLU A 71 -1.24 0.18 -16.04
C GLU A 71 -0.19 0.98 -16.82
N LYS A 72 -0.52 2.22 -17.22
CA LYS A 72 0.36 3.02 -18.07
C LYS A 72 1.38 3.86 -17.31
N GLU A 73 1.01 4.41 -16.14
CA GLU A 73 1.80 5.44 -15.46
C GLU A 73 2.40 4.96 -14.13
N ILE A 74 1.84 3.92 -13.50
CA ILE A 74 2.21 3.44 -12.16
C ILE A 74 2.84 2.05 -12.22
N PHE A 75 2.27 1.11 -12.97
CA PHE A 75 2.71 -0.28 -13.10
C PHE A 75 3.73 -0.42 -14.24
N VAL A 76 4.76 0.43 -14.20
CA VAL A 76 5.81 0.52 -15.22
C VAL A 76 6.57 -0.81 -15.30
N ARG A 77 6.63 -1.42 -16.48
CA ARG A 77 7.47 -2.61 -16.73
C ARG A 77 8.78 -2.14 -17.33
N GLY A 78 9.87 -2.21 -16.56
CA GLY A 78 11.19 -1.91 -17.10
C GLY A 78 11.73 -3.04 -17.98
N ASP A 79 12.72 -2.69 -18.80
CA ASP A 79 13.39 -3.64 -19.71
C ASP A 79 14.50 -4.47 -19.03
N SER A 80 14.82 -4.16 -17.77
CA SER A 80 15.88 -4.84 -17.00
C SER A 80 15.40 -6.09 -16.28
N GLU A 81 16.32 -7.05 -16.10
CA GLU A 81 16.08 -8.29 -15.35
C GLU A 81 15.75 -8.05 -13.87
N GLU A 82 16.01 -6.88 -13.29
CA GLU A 82 15.57 -6.53 -11.94
C GLU A 82 15.32 -5.03 -11.80
N PRO A 83 14.49 -4.58 -10.84
CA PRO A 83 14.31 -3.16 -10.56
C PRO A 83 15.64 -2.49 -10.23
N PRO A 84 15.97 -1.34 -10.85
CA PRO A 84 17.28 -0.72 -10.69
C PRO A 84 17.45 -0.11 -9.30
N ARG A 85 18.66 -0.21 -8.74
CA ARG A 85 19.02 0.44 -7.46
C ARG A 85 19.08 1.97 -7.54
N ARG A 86 19.22 2.52 -8.76
CA ARG A 86 19.23 3.95 -9.06
C ARG A 86 18.23 4.23 -10.17
N ILE A 87 17.25 5.08 -9.90
CA ILE A 87 16.13 5.35 -10.82
C ILE A 87 16.24 6.78 -11.32
N ASP A 88 16.26 6.99 -12.63
CA ASP A 88 16.11 8.33 -13.20
C ASP A 88 14.64 8.77 -13.12
N ALA A 89 14.36 9.82 -12.35
CA ALA A 89 13.01 10.36 -12.20
C ALA A 89 12.44 11.00 -13.49
N GLN A 90 13.28 11.24 -14.50
CA GLN A 90 12.84 11.74 -15.80
C GLN A 90 12.56 10.62 -16.81
N ASP A 91 12.89 9.37 -16.49
CA ASP A 91 12.68 8.23 -17.36
C ASP A 91 11.35 7.52 -17.02
N PRO A 92 10.29 7.71 -17.82
CA PRO A 92 8.97 7.12 -17.56
C PRO A 92 8.93 5.60 -17.75
N ASP A 93 9.94 5.00 -18.40
CA ASP A 93 10.00 3.56 -18.68
C ASP A 93 10.60 2.77 -17.49
N ILE A 94 11.20 3.46 -16.51
CA ILE A 94 11.71 2.85 -15.28
C ILE A 94 11.17 3.50 -14.00
N CYS A 95 10.65 4.73 -14.07
CA CYS A 95 10.18 5.48 -12.90
C CYS A 95 8.66 5.69 -12.92
N PRO A 96 7.91 5.00 -12.05
CA PRO A 96 6.49 5.25 -11.84
C PRO A 96 6.19 6.71 -11.54
N GLU A 97 5.05 7.23 -12.01
CA GLU A 97 4.64 8.62 -11.81
C GLU A 97 4.68 9.07 -10.35
N THR A 98 4.37 8.16 -9.42
CA THR A 98 4.49 8.34 -7.97
C THR A 98 5.81 8.96 -7.53
N PHE A 99 6.93 8.62 -8.18
CA PHE A 99 8.27 9.10 -7.84
C PHE A 99 8.81 10.18 -8.79
N ARG A 100 8.09 10.48 -9.88
CA ARG A 100 8.48 11.52 -10.86
C ARG A 100 8.20 12.94 -10.37
N TYR A 101 7.22 13.11 -9.48
CA TYR A 101 6.83 14.42 -8.92
C TYR A 101 7.10 14.47 -7.41
N PRO A 102 8.35 14.79 -6.98
CA PRO A 102 8.71 14.82 -5.58
C PRO A 102 8.10 16.05 -4.88
N THR A 103 6.84 16.01 -4.51
CA THR A 103 6.20 17.06 -3.71
C THR A 103 6.40 16.88 -2.21
N ILE A 104 7.66 16.63 -1.81
CA ILE A 104 8.19 16.33 -0.46
C ILE A 104 8.23 14.81 -0.17
N PHE A 105 9.43 14.23 -0.25
CA PHE A 105 9.68 12.89 0.29
C PHE A 105 9.55 12.89 1.81
N SER A 106 9.14 11.75 2.36
CA SER A 106 9.08 11.53 3.79
C SER A 106 10.44 11.78 4.45
N SER A 107 10.43 12.39 5.63
CA SER A 107 11.63 12.55 6.45
C SER A 107 12.29 11.21 6.80
N LEU A 108 11.48 10.13 6.86
CA LEU A 108 11.95 8.76 7.05
C LEU A 108 12.95 8.32 5.97
N GLY A 109 12.88 8.91 4.77
CA GLY A 109 13.83 8.63 3.69
C GLY A 109 15.28 9.00 4.03
N GLY A 110 15.49 9.91 4.99
CA GLY A 110 16.82 10.25 5.52
C GLY A 110 17.20 9.48 6.79
N THR A 111 16.26 8.77 7.41
CA THR A 111 16.49 7.97 8.62
C THR A 111 16.88 6.55 8.23
N LEU A 112 18.09 6.40 7.69
CA LEU A 112 18.56 5.13 7.11
C LEU A 112 18.54 3.93 8.09
N GLY A 113 18.59 4.19 9.40
CA GLY A 113 18.51 3.16 10.44
C GLY A 113 17.10 2.68 10.79
N SER A 114 16.05 3.31 10.25
CA SER A 114 14.67 2.84 10.42
C SER A 114 14.40 1.61 9.56
N TYR A 115 13.47 0.76 10.01
CA TYR A 115 13.08 -0.44 9.29
C TYR A 115 11.67 -0.31 8.71
N LEU A 116 11.49 -0.85 7.52
CA LEU A 116 10.21 -1.02 6.86
C LEU A 116 9.77 -2.48 6.97
N ILE A 117 8.46 -2.70 7.01
CA ILE A 117 7.85 -4.02 6.96
C ILE A 117 6.85 -4.10 5.81
N ARG A 118 6.91 -5.19 5.06
CA ARG A 118 6.07 -5.45 3.88
C ARG A 118 5.56 -6.88 3.88
N VAL A 119 4.37 -7.07 3.31
CA VAL A 119 3.70 -8.37 3.21
C VAL A 119 3.52 -8.74 1.74
N GLU A 120 3.92 -9.94 1.35
CA GLU A 120 3.66 -10.53 0.02
C GLU A 120 2.78 -11.77 0.18
N LYS A 121 1.85 -12.01 -0.75
CA LYS A 121 1.10 -13.28 -0.76
C LYS A 121 1.96 -14.36 -1.40
N ILE A 122 1.92 -15.56 -0.84
CA ILE A 122 2.57 -16.72 -1.47
C ILE A 122 1.93 -17.03 -2.82
N SER A 123 0.62 -16.81 -2.97
CA SER A 123 -0.09 -16.96 -4.25
C SER A 123 0.52 -16.10 -5.37
N ASP A 124 0.98 -14.89 -5.06
CA ASP A 124 1.56 -14.00 -6.08
C ASP A 124 2.89 -14.57 -6.59
N LEU A 125 3.69 -15.20 -5.72
CA LEU A 125 4.90 -15.91 -6.11
C LEU A 125 4.56 -17.17 -6.91
N MET A 126 3.53 -17.93 -6.51
CA MET A 126 3.07 -19.12 -7.24
C MET A 126 2.66 -18.76 -8.67
N ASP A 127 1.82 -17.75 -8.83
CA ASP A 127 1.28 -17.32 -10.11
C ASP A 127 2.37 -16.73 -11.02
N THR A 128 3.30 -15.96 -10.44
CA THR A 128 4.39 -15.34 -11.20
C THR A 128 5.45 -16.36 -11.61
N LEU A 129 5.85 -17.26 -10.71
CA LEU A 129 6.96 -18.18 -10.94
C LEU A 129 6.53 -19.54 -11.49
N ASN A 130 5.22 -19.79 -11.57
CA ASN A 130 4.64 -21.10 -11.87
C ASN A 130 5.21 -22.20 -10.95
N GLN A 131 5.30 -21.90 -9.65
CA GLN A 131 5.82 -22.78 -8.59
C GLN A 131 4.69 -23.29 -7.71
N SER A 132 4.91 -24.46 -7.10
CA SER A 132 3.94 -24.99 -6.13
C SER A 132 4.03 -24.24 -4.80
N PHE A 133 2.93 -24.23 -4.05
CA PHE A 133 2.90 -23.73 -2.69
C PHE A 133 3.94 -24.43 -1.78
N GLU A 134 4.07 -25.74 -1.94
CA GLU A 134 4.95 -26.59 -1.14
C GLU A 134 6.43 -26.25 -1.37
N ASP A 135 6.82 -25.94 -2.60
CA ASP A 135 8.19 -25.54 -2.95
C ASP A 135 8.53 -24.18 -2.33
N ILE A 136 7.65 -23.18 -2.49
CA ILE A 136 7.84 -21.84 -1.93
C ILE A 136 7.91 -21.89 -0.40
N LEU A 137 7.01 -22.66 0.23
CA LEU A 137 7.01 -22.82 1.68
C LEU A 137 8.30 -23.52 2.15
N THR A 138 8.77 -24.54 1.42
CA THR A 138 10.01 -25.24 1.77
C THR A 138 11.21 -24.32 1.69
N TRP A 139 11.38 -23.57 0.59
CA TRP A 139 12.49 -22.63 0.43
C TRP A 139 12.51 -21.54 1.50
N THR A 140 11.34 -20.99 1.83
CA THR A 140 11.22 -19.92 2.84
C THR A 140 11.46 -20.43 4.26
N MET A 141 10.92 -21.59 4.62
CA MET A 141 11.15 -22.21 5.93
C MET A 141 12.61 -22.65 6.11
N ASP A 142 13.24 -23.18 5.05
CA ASP A 142 14.65 -23.58 5.08
C ASP A 142 15.59 -22.37 5.22
N ALA A 143 15.25 -21.24 4.59
CA ALA A 143 15.96 -19.98 4.74
C ALA A 143 15.82 -19.41 6.17
N LEU A 144 14.62 -19.42 6.75
CA LEU A 144 14.39 -19.01 8.15
C LEU A 144 15.16 -19.89 9.14
N ALA A 145 15.20 -21.20 8.89
CA ALA A 145 15.99 -22.15 9.67
C ALA A 145 17.51 -22.06 9.41
N LYS A 146 17.95 -21.19 8.49
CA LYS A 146 19.35 -20.99 8.09
C LYS A 146 20.04 -22.28 7.66
N LYS A 147 19.32 -23.14 6.94
CA LYS A 147 19.92 -24.37 6.40
C LYS A 147 21.01 -24.02 5.37
N PRO A 148 22.06 -24.85 5.23
CA PRO A 148 23.10 -24.62 4.22
C PRO A 148 22.50 -24.54 2.80
N GLY A 149 22.86 -23.52 2.02
CA GLY A 149 22.36 -23.33 0.65
C GLY A 149 21.02 -22.58 0.55
N ALA A 150 20.18 -22.64 1.59
CA ALA A 150 18.79 -22.17 1.52
C ALA A 150 18.64 -20.66 1.28
N LEU A 151 19.58 -19.84 1.81
CA LEU A 151 19.57 -18.39 1.52
C LEU A 151 19.85 -18.11 0.05
N GLN A 152 20.81 -18.82 -0.57
CA GLN A 152 21.11 -18.64 -1.98
C GLN A 152 19.95 -19.10 -2.87
N ASP A 153 19.31 -20.23 -2.51
CA ASP A 153 18.15 -20.75 -3.25
C ASP A 153 16.97 -19.77 -3.18
N LEU A 154 16.68 -19.23 -1.98
CA LEU A 154 15.63 -18.23 -1.82
C LEU A 154 15.98 -16.91 -2.53
N ASP A 155 17.24 -16.46 -2.49
CA ASP A 155 17.68 -15.27 -3.22
C ASP A 155 17.53 -15.44 -4.74
N ALA A 156 17.78 -16.63 -5.28
CA ALA A 156 17.57 -16.94 -6.69
C ALA A 156 16.08 -16.88 -7.04
N LEU A 157 15.21 -17.46 -6.20
CA LEU A 157 13.76 -17.40 -6.34
C LEU A 157 13.24 -15.95 -6.33
N LEU A 158 13.66 -15.15 -5.34
CA LEU A 158 13.26 -13.75 -5.21
C LEU A 158 13.81 -12.89 -6.36
N GLY A 159 14.98 -13.24 -6.90
CA GLY A 159 15.51 -12.64 -8.12
C GLY A 159 14.62 -12.88 -9.34
N GLN A 160 14.21 -14.14 -9.57
CA GLN A 160 13.27 -14.48 -10.63
C GLN A 160 11.90 -13.83 -10.45
N PHE A 161 11.46 -13.67 -9.19
CA PHE A 161 10.20 -12.99 -8.90
C PHE A 161 10.29 -11.50 -9.23
N ALA A 162 11.38 -10.85 -8.84
CA ALA A 162 11.62 -9.44 -9.15
C ALA A 162 11.73 -9.18 -10.66
N SER A 163 12.29 -10.12 -11.44
CA SER A 163 12.45 -9.99 -12.89
C SER A 163 11.16 -10.07 -13.70
N GLN A 164 10.09 -10.61 -13.10
CA GLN A 164 8.81 -10.83 -13.78
C GLN A 164 7.73 -9.84 -13.35
N ARG A 165 8.06 -8.91 -12.45
CA ARG A 165 7.13 -7.91 -11.92
C ARG A 165 7.38 -6.54 -12.54
N ASP A 166 6.30 -5.78 -12.62
CA ASP A 166 6.41 -4.34 -12.83
C ASP A 166 7.04 -3.63 -11.62
N TYR A 167 7.48 -2.40 -11.85
CA TYR A 167 8.16 -1.55 -10.90
C TYR A 167 7.19 -0.70 -10.08
N ARG A 168 5.95 -1.17 -9.89
CA ARG A 168 4.92 -0.43 -9.16
C ARG A 168 5.41 0.00 -7.77
N PRO A 169 4.94 1.16 -7.26
CA PRO A 169 5.21 1.60 -5.90
C PRO A 169 4.90 0.50 -4.88
N ALA A 170 5.87 0.27 -4.00
CA ALA A 170 5.83 -0.70 -2.94
C ALA A 170 5.22 -0.10 -1.68
N PHE A 171 4.09 -0.63 -1.24
CA PHE A 171 3.53 -0.31 0.07
C PHE A 171 4.38 -0.93 1.20
N ALA A 172 4.69 -0.14 2.22
CA ALA A 172 5.33 -0.62 3.43
C ALA A 172 4.83 0.12 4.68
N GLY A 173 4.74 -0.61 5.79
CA GLY A 173 4.55 -0.03 7.12
C GLY A 173 5.89 0.27 7.77
N VAL A 174 5.88 1.16 8.77
CA VAL A 174 7.05 1.44 9.61
C VAL A 174 7.15 0.38 10.72
N TRP A 175 8.31 -0.28 10.83
CA TRP A 175 8.52 -1.41 11.74
C TRP A 175 8.26 -1.05 13.20
N GLU A 176 8.70 0.13 13.64
CA GLU A 176 8.59 0.54 15.04
C GLU A 176 7.13 0.58 15.50
N ASP A 177 6.21 0.90 14.59
CA ASP A 177 4.79 0.94 14.91
C ASP A 177 4.23 -0.48 15.08
N LEU A 178 4.79 -1.51 14.43
CA LEU A 178 4.24 -2.87 14.35
C LEU A 178 5.02 -3.91 15.16
N SER A 179 6.16 -3.51 15.72
CA SER A 179 7.08 -4.41 16.42
C SER A 179 6.45 -5.13 17.61
N ASP A 180 5.43 -4.54 18.25
CA ASP A 180 4.67 -5.12 19.36
C ASP A 180 3.84 -6.36 18.99
N LEU A 181 3.64 -6.63 17.69
CA LEU A 181 2.94 -7.82 17.23
C LEU A 181 3.79 -9.10 17.29
N PHE A 182 5.11 -8.96 17.41
CA PHE A 182 6.07 -10.04 17.24
C PHE A 182 6.91 -10.26 18.50
N GLY A 183 7.22 -11.52 18.80
CA GLY A 183 8.21 -11.89 19.80
C GLY A 183 9.64 -11.83 19.25
N GLU A 184 10.63 -12.10 20.11
CA GLU A 184 12.03 -12.13 19.65
C GLU A 184 12.26 -13.28 18.65
N VAL A 185 11.58 -14.40 18.89
CA VAL A 185 11.58 -15.60 18.03
C VAL A 185 10.15 -15.93 17.57
N PRO A 186 9.97 -16.64 16.44
CA PRO A 186 8.63 -16.97 15.92
C PRO A 186 7.71 -17.68 16.92
N ASP A 187 8.26 -18.52 17.80
CA ASP A 187 7.49 -19.27 18.81
C ASP A 187 6.86 -18.36 19.90
N GLU A 188 7.33 -17.12 20.02
CA GLU A 188 6.83 -16.12 20.96
C GLU A 188 5.82 -15.15 20.33
N ASP A 189 5.60 -15.24 19.02
CA ASP A 189 4.62 -14.38 18.34
C ASP A 189 3.20 -14.69 18.84
N ARG A 190 2.35 -13.67 18.89
CA ARG A 190 0.92 -13.86 19.20
C ARG A 190 0.29 -14.80 18.19
N SER A 191 -0.59 -15.70 18.62
CA SER A 191 -1.23 -16.66 17.71
C SER A 191 -2.05 -16.03 16.57
N ASP A 192 -2.46 -14.76 16.70
CA ASP A 192 -3.19 -13.99 15.70
C ASP A 192 -2.37 -12.87 15.06
N TRP A 193 -1.04 -12.91 15.15
CA TRP A 193 -0.16 -11.85 14.65
C TRP A 193 -0.39 -11.53 13.17
N ALA A 194 -0.67 -12.54 12.32
CA ALA A 194 -0.82 -12.34 10.88
C ALA A 194 -2.13 -11.59 10.55
N ASP A 195 -3.23 -11.95 11.21
CA ASP A 195 -4.49 -11.22 11.11
C ASP A 195 -4.34 -9.79 11.69
N ALA A 196 -3.65 -9.64 12.82
CA ALA A 196 -3.40 -8.34 13.44
C ALA A 196 -2.53 -7.43 12.56
N LEU A 197 -1.46 -7.97 11.95
CA LEU A 197 -0.62 -7.26 11.00
C LEU A 197 -1.44 -6.76 9.80
N ARG A 198 -2.24 -7.66 9.21
CA ARG A 198 -3.16 -7.33 8.10
C ARG A 198 -4.12 -6.21 8.48
N ASN A 199 -4.69 -6.24 9.69
CA ASN A 199 -5.59 -5.20 10.19
C ASN A 199 -4.86 -3.87 10.37
N ARG A 200 -3.69 -3.88 11.02
CA ARG A 200 -2.93 -2.68 11.36
C ARG A 200 -2.29 -2.00 10.15
N LEU A 201 -2.07 -2.73 9.07
CA LEU A 201 -1.62 -2.22 7.77
C LEU A 201 -2.79 -1.84 6.84
N GLY A 202 -4.04 -1.95 7.27
CA GLY A 202 -5.19 -1.58 6.44
C GLY A 202 -5.35 -2.44 5.17
N LEU A 203 -4.79 -3.64 5.14
CA LEU A 203 -4.75 -4.53 3.96
C LEU A 203 -6.10 -5.22 3.73
N TYR A 204 -7.14 -4.43 3.43
CA TYR A 204 -8.52 -4.89 3.29
C TYR A 204 -8.73 -5.93 2.18
N HIS A 205 -7.89 -5.89 1.14
CA HIS A 205 -7.90 -6.84 0.03
C HIS A 205 -7.19 -8.17 0.36
N TYR A 206 -6.59 -8.29 1.55
CA TYR A 206 -6.15 -9.56 2.12
C TYR A 206 -7.29 -10.14 2.96
N ASP A 207 -8.42 -10.43 2.31
CA ASP A 207 -9.61 -11.02 2.92
C ASP A 207 -9.76 -12.50 2.50
N PRO A 208 -9.64 -13.46 3.43
CA PRO A 208 -9.86 -14.87 3.14
C PRO A 208 -11.23 -15.25 2.55
N LYS A 209 -12.26 -14.38 2.66
CA LYS A 209 -13.52 -14.57 1.92
C LYS A 209 -13.35 -14.44 0.41
N GLN A 210 -12.40 -13.63 -0.04
CA GLN A 210 -12.13 -13.44 -1.46
C GLN A 210 -11.26 -14.58 -2.03
N SER A 211 -10.55 -15.33 -1.18
CA SER A 211 -9.72 -16.47 -1.59
C SER A 211 -10.47 -17.81 -1.63
N SER A 212 -11.62 -17.95 -0.95
CA SER A 212 -12.42 -19.19 -0.99
C SER A 212 -13.40 -19.18 -2.16
N THR A 213 -13.01 -19.82 -3.27
CA THR A 213 -13.89 -20.06 -4.43
C THR A 213 -14.68 -21.38 -4.32
N VAL A 214 -14.37 -22.22 -3.33
CA VAL A 214 -14.82 -23.63 -3.28
C VAL A 214 -15.91 -23.86 -2.23
N ASP A 215 -15.95 -23.11 -1.13
CA ASP A 215 -17.01 -23.20 -0.12
C ASP A 215 -17.25 -21.85 0.58
N PRO A 216 -18.38 -21.16 0.33
CA PRO A 216 -18.69 -19.88 1.00
C PRO A 216 -18.79 -19.99 2.53
N ASN A 217 -18.96 -21.20 3.08
CA ASN A 217 -19.06 -21.45 4.52
C ASN A 217 -17.71 -21.81 5.17
N LYS A 218 -16.64 -21.93 4.38
CA LYS A 218 -15.27 -22.11 4.87
C LYS A 218 -14.38 -21.05 4.22
N PRO A 219 -14.14 -19.91 4.89
CA PRO A 219 -13.14 -18.97 4.40
C PRO A 219 -11.80 -19.70 4.28
N GLY A 220 -11.05 -19.39 3.23
CA GLY A 220 -9.73 -19.98 3.01
C GLY A 220 -8.71 -19.45 4.00
N SER A 221 -7.44 -19.67 3.72
CA SER A 221 -6.34 -18.88 4.28
C SER A 221 -5.70 -18.05 3.17
N ILE A 222 -4.99 -16.99 3.56
CA ILE A 222 -4.05 -16.30 2.68
C ILE A 222 -2.68 -16.45 3.33
N ASP A 223 -1.83 -17.28 2.74
CA ASP A 223 -0.47 -17.48 3.22
C ASP A 223 0.43 -16.33 2.74
N ILE A 224 1.24 -15.83 3.67
CA ILE A 224 2.01 -14.60 3.49
C ILE A 224 3.48 -14.78 3.87
N LEU A 225 4.32 -14.04 3.16
CA LEU A 225 5.70 -13.77 3.52
C LEU A 225 5.79 -12.35 4.05
N VAL A 226 6.42 -12.17 5.21
CA VAL A 226 6.67 -10.85 5.80
C VAL A 226 8.14 -10.55 5.68
N PHE A 227 8.45 -9.41 5.07
CA PHE A 227 9.81 -8.92 4.91
C PHE A 227 10.03 -7.72 5.81
N ARG A 228 11.17 -7.69 6.51
CA ARG A 228 11.63 -6.55 7.29
C ARG A 228 13.01 -6.14 6.79
N TYR A 229 13.15 -4.89 6.37
CA TYR A 229 14.38 -4.39 5.77
C TYR A 229 14.64 -2.94 6.15
N PRO A 230 15.91 -2.52 6.25
CA PRO A 230 16.25 -1.15 6.56
C PRO A 230 15.90 -0.22 5.38
N VAL A 231 15.65 1.06 5.66
CA VAL A 231 15.38 2.06 4.61
C VAL A 231 16.55 2.14 3.62
N GLU A 232 17.79 1.91 4.07
CA GLU A 232 18.99 2.00 3.23
C GLU A 232 19.00 1.11 1.98
N VAL A 233 18.28 -0.03 1.98
CA VAL A 233 18.25 -0.92 0.81
C VAL A 233 17.25 -0.48 -0.27
N VAL A 234 16.39 0.49 0.04
CA VAL A 234 15.46 1.06 -0.93
C VAL A 234 16.26 1.73 -2.07
N PRO A 235 15.82 1.62 -3.34
CA PRO A 235 16.46 2.33 -4.45
C PRO A 235 16.49 3.85 -4.24
N CYS A 236 17.55 4.52 -4.70
CA CYS A 236 17.61 5.98 -4.69
C CYS A 236 17.26 6.56 -6.08
N LEU A 237 16.91 7.85 -6.10
CA LEU A 237 16.72 8.57 -7.36
C LEU A 237 18.05 9.17 -7.83
N SER A 238 18.32 9.06 -9.13
CA SER A 238 19.46 9.71 -9.78
C SER A 238 19.38 11.23 -9.61
N GLY A 239 20.52 11.86 -9.29
CA GLY A 239 20.60 13.31 -9.09
C GLY A 239 20.15 13.81 -7.71
N PHE A 240 19.73 12.92 -6.82
CA PHE A 240 19.48 13.23 -5.40
C PHE A 240 20.63 12.72 -4.51
N ASP A 241 20.64 13.13 -3.25
CA ASP A 241 21.61 12.68 -2.25
C ASP A 241 21.52 11.15 -2.07
N ASP A 242 22.67 10.46 -2.11
CA ASP A 242 22.80 9.03 -1.87
C ASP A 242 22.35 8.59 -0.48
N GLY A 243 22.25 9.52 0.47
CA GLY A 243 21.69 9.28 1.81
C GLY A 243 20.17 9.38 1.88
N MET A 244 19.48 9.85 0.83
CA MET A 244 18.02 9.99 0.80
C MET A 244 17.35 8.88 0.00
N ARG A 245 16.26 8.36 0.55
CA ARG A 245 15.40 7.39 -0.12
C ARG A 245 14.08 8.04 -0.51
N PRO A 246 13.55 7.79 -1.73
CA PRO A 246 12.32 8.38 -2.24
C PRO A 246 11.08 7.71 -1.62
N LEU A 247 10.97 7.78 -0.30
CA LEU A 247 9.77 7.38 0.43
C LEU A 247 8.73 8.47 0.26
N THR A 248 7.52 8.12 -0.15
CA THR A 248 6.42 9.07 -0.34
C THR A 248 5.17 8.64 0.41
N VAL A 249 4.29 9.61 0.69
CA VAL A 249 3.00 9.35 1.30
C VAL A 249 2.04 8.84 0.21
N PRO A 250 1.36 7.69 0.40
CA PRO A 250 0.41 7.20 -0.59
C PRO A 250 -0.72 8.19 -0.85
N CYS A 251 -1.18 8.25 -2.10
CA CYS A 251 -2.36 9.01 -2.51
C CYS A 251 -3.32 8.13 -3.34
N VAL A 252 -4.51 8.64 -3.63
CA VAL A 252 -5.56 7.94 -4.40
C VAL A 252 -5.18 7.53 -5.83
N LEU A 253 -4.04 7.98 -6.33
CA LEU A 253 -3.53 7.67 -7.67
C LEU A 253 -2.38 6.65 -7.65
N ASP A 254 -1.99 6.11 -6.49
CA ASP A 254 -0.82 5.21 -6.39
C ASP A 254 -1.17 3.72 -6.42
N GLY A 255 -2.46 3.37 -6.48
CA GLY A 255 -2.90 1.98 -6.54
C GLY A 255 -4.41 1.86 -6.73
N ASP A 256 -4.90 0.62 -6.71
CA ASP A 256 -6.31 0.32 -6.95
C ASP A 256 -7.25 0.98 -5.94
N PHE A 257 -8.51 1.12 -6.32
CA PHE A 257 -9.57 1.59 -5.43
C PHE A 257 -9.68 0.73 -4.17
N SER A 258 -9.38 1.33 -3.03
CA SER A 258 -9.51 0.72 -1.71
C SER A 258 -10.53 1.46 -0.86
N GLN A 259 -11.42 0.72 -0.20
CA GLN A 259 -12.36 1.28 0.77
C GLN A 259 -11.69 1.59 2.11
N ALA A 260 -10.59 0.90 2.40
CA ALA A 260 -9.84 1.07 3.64
C ALA A 260 -8.73 2.11 3.55
N PHE A 261 -8.33 2.52 2.33
CA PHE A 261 -7.42 3.65 2.17
C PHE A 261 -8.08 4.91 2.73
N PHE A 262 -7.29 5.72 3.43
CA PHE A 262 -7.71 7.01 3.98
C PHE A 262 -6.55 8.00 3.86
N PRO A 263 -6.65 9.04 3.02
CA PRO A 263 -5.55 9.98 2.82
C PRO A 263 -5.15 10.64 4.15
N SER A 264 -3.84 10.77 4.39
CA SER A 264 -3.33 11.59 5.50
C SER A 264 -3.27 13.08 5.11
N PRO A 265 -3.55 14.01 6.05
CA PRO A 265 -3.44 15.44 5.81
C PRO A 265 -2.07 15.81 5.25
N ARG A 266 -1.99 16.83 4.39
CA ARG A 266 -0.74 17.23 3.72
C ARG A 266 0.41 17.58 4.68
N GLU A 267 0.11 17.99 5.90
CA GLU A 267 1.08 18.32 6.95
C GLU A 267 1.85 17.09 7.44
N SER A 268 1.30 15.90 7.26
CA SER A 268 1.95 14.64 7.62
C SER A 268 3.15 14.36 6.70
N ASP A 269 4.22 13.78 7.24
CA ASP A 269 5.36 13.30 6.46
C ASP A 269 5.28 11.80 6.13
N THR A 270 4.26 11.11 6.63
CA THR A 270 3.90 9.72 6.29
C THR A 270 2.40 9.59 5.99
N GLY A 271 1.99 8.49 5.38
CA GLY A 271 0.59 8.06 5.45
C GLY A 271 0.29 7.43 6.81
N HIS A 272 -0.97 7.10 7.05
CA HIS A 272 -1.41 6.36 8.22
C HIS A 272 -2.44 5.32 7.80
N ALA A 273 -2.12 4.05 8.02
CA ALA A 273 -3.03 2.96 7.69
C ALA A 273 -4.23 2.99 8.64
N MET A 274 -5.43 2.81 8.08
CA MET A 274 -6.65 2.64 8.86
C MET A 274 -6.68 1.20 9.42
N ASP A 275 -6.72 1.09 10.75
CA ASP A 275 -6.88 -0.21 11.40
C ASP A 275 -8.27 -0.80 11.09
N LEU A 276 -8.29 -2.05 10.63
CA LEU A 276 -9.53 -2.70 10.21
C LEU A 276 -10.36 -3.22 11.40
N VAL A 277 -9.75 -3.45 12.57
CA VAL A 277 -10.40 -4.14 13.70
C VAL A 277 -10.28 -3.40 15.02
N ASP A 278 -9.12 -2.85 15.35
CA ASP A 278 -8.91 -2.25 16.67
C ASP A 278 -9.02 -0.72 16.60
N ILE A 279 -9.58 -0.11 17.65
CA ILE A 279 -9.48 1.34 17.85
C ILE A 279 -8.29 1.56 18.75
N ARG A 280 -7.24 2.15 18.20
CA ARG A 280 -5.98 2.39 18.90
C ARG A 280 -5.87 3.88 19.25
N PRO A 281 -5.11 4.23 20.29
CA PRO A 281 -4.81 5.63 20.60
C PRO A 281 -4.28 6.35 19.36
N CYS A 282 -4.65 7.62 19.18
CA CYS A 282 -4.33 8.36 17.96
C CYS A 282 -2.82 8.56 17.73
N GLY A 283 -2.01 8.51 18.81
CA GLY A 283 -0.55 8.50 18.73
C GLY A 283 0.06 7.20 18.21
N GLU A 284 -0.72 6.12 18.10
CA GLU A 284 -0.25 4.79 17.72
C GLU A 284 -0.67 4.39 16.31
N LEU A 285 -1.29 5.28 15.53
CA LEU A 285 -1.63 5.00 14.13
C LEU A 285 -0.39 4.49 13.36
N THR A 286 -0.55 3.39 12.64
CA THR A 286 0.54 2.76 11.89
C THR A 286 0.93 3.67 10.72
N ARG A 287 2.17 4.15 10.70
CA ARG A 287 2.69 4.92 9.58
C ARG A 287 2.91 4.02 8.37
N GLU A 288 2.55 4.54 7.20
CA GLU A 288 2.74 3.88 5.91
C GLU A 288 3.46 4.80 4.93
N VAL A 289 4.22 4.18 4.03
CA VAL A 289 4.93 4.87 2.94
C VAL A 289 4.86 4.02 1.67
N LEU A 290 5.09 4.67 0.54
CA LEU A 290 5.44 4.01 -0.70
C LEU A 290 6.92 4.19 -0.98
N HIS A 291 7.56 3.17 -1.54
CA HIS A 291 8.93 3.26 -2.05
C HIS A 291 9.04 2.60 -3.44
N PRO A 292 10.09 2.86 -4.23
CA PRO A 292 10.26 2.21 -5.52
C PRO A 292 10.39 0.70 -5.38
N ALA A 293 9.94 -0.04 -6.38
CA ALA A 293 10.12 -1.49 -6.42
C ALA A 293 11.60 -1.86 -6.27
N MET A 294 11.85 -2.95 -5.54
CA MET A 294 13.20 -3.45 -5.30
C MET A 294 13.16 -4.96 -5.21
N ARG A 295 14.31 -5.60 -5.48
CA ARG A 295 14.49 -7.01 -5.21
C ARG A 295 14.61 -7.23 -3.69
N LEU A 296 13.65 -7.95 -3.13
CA LEU A 296 13.76 -8.50 -1.78
C LEU A 296 14.81 -9.61 -1.75
N GLN A 297 15.51 -9.75 -0.62
CA GLN A 297 16.55 -10.76 -0.42
C GLN A 297 16.12 -11.70 0.69
N ALA A 298 16.70 -12.90 0.72
CA ALA A 298 16.45 -13.91 1.73
C ALA A 298 16.74 -13.38 3.14
N GLU A 299 17.74 -12.51 3.29
CA GLU A 299 18.06 -11.86 4.57
C GLU A 299 16.96 -10.90 5.08
N HIS A 300 16.09 -10.41 4.20
CA HIS A 300 14.96 -9.57 4.57
C HIS A 300 13.75 -10.40 5.05
N LEU A 301 13.72 -11.72 4.80
CA LEU A 301 12.61 -12.57 5.21
C LEU A 301 12.53 -12.60 6.75
N PHE A 302 11.40 -12.17 7.29
CA PHE A 302 11.21 -11.99 8.73
C PHE A 302 10.29 -13.06 9.32
N ARG A 303 9.11 -13.29 8.70
CA ARG A 303 8.11 -14.27 9.13
C ARG A 303 7.38 -14.89 7.95
N VAL A 304 6.86 -16.09 8.17
CA VAL A 304 5.90 -16.76 7.30
C VAL A 304 4.66 -17.05 8.16
N GLY A 305 3.48 -16.77 7.63
CA GLY A 305 2.22 -16.98 8.36
C GLY A 305 1.01 -17.03 7.47
N SER A 306 -0.16 -17.14 8.08
CA SER A 306 -1.44 -17.27 7.38
C SER A 306 -2.46 -16.30 7.96
N ILE A 307 -3.11 -15.53 7.10
CA ILE A 307 -4.29 -14.72 7.45
C ILE A 307 -5.49 -15.63 7.32
N THR A 308 -6.28 -15.73 8.39
CA THR A 308 -7.36 -16.73 8.51
C THR A 308 -8.70 -16.10 8.82
N ARG A 309 -8.71 -14.90 9.41
CA ARG A 309 -9.93 -14.21 9.79
C ARG A 309 -10.39 -13.30 8.65
N PRO A 310 -11.65 -13.40 8.21
CA PRO A 310 -12.19 -12.49 7.21
C PRO A 310 -12.36 -11.08 7.76
N VAL A 311 -12.44 -10.09 6.87
CA VAL A 311 -12.81 -8.73 7.26
C VAL A 311 -14.34 -8.62 7.29
N ASP A 312 -14.90 -7.95 8.30
CA ASP A 312 -16.31 -7.57 8.26
C ASP A 312 -16.44 -6.24 7.51
N PRO A 313 -17.05 -6.19 6.30
CA PRO A 313 -17.21 -4.95 5.54
C PRO A 313 -17.99 -3.87 6.30
N LYS A 314 -18.82 -4.25 7.28
CA LYS A 314 -19.63 -3.30 8.06
C LYS A 314 -18.80 -2.37 8.94
N VAL A 315 -17.57 -2.76 9.27
CA VAL A 315 -16.70 -1.95 10.15
C VAL A 315 -16.15 -0.72 9.45
N ILE A 316 -16.09 -0.69 8.11
CA ILE A 316 -15.42 0.38 7.34
C ILE A 316 -15.96 1.76 7.73
N ARG A 317 -17.28 1.91 7.89
CA ARG A 317 -17.88 3.18 8.28
C ARG A 317 -17.33 3.70 9.61
N ASP A 318 -17.39 2.85 10.63
CA ASP A 318 -16.98 3.23 11.99
C ASP A 318 -15.46 3.45 12.05
N ARG A 319 -14.67 2.57 11.39
CA ARG A 319 -13.21 2.72 11.33
C ARG A 319 -12.79 4.02 10.69
N ARG A 320 -13.47 4.45 9.62
CA ARG A 320 -13.19 5.74 8.96
C ARG A 320 -13.49 6.92 9.87
N GLY A 321 -14.60 6.89 10.62
CA GLY A 321 -14.93 7.92 11.60
C GLY A 321 -13.87 8.05 12.70
N PHE A 322 -13.47 6.93 13.32
CA PHE A 322 -12.40 6.93 14.33
C PHE A 322 -11.06 7.38 13.77
N HIS A 323 -10.70 6.91 12.57
CA HIS A 323 -9.45 7.29 11.93
C HIS A 323 -9.42 8.79 11.61
N LEU A 324 -10.55 9.36 11.17
CA LEU A 324 -10.70 10.80 10.97
C LEU A 324 -10.43 11.57 12.27
N ILE A 325 -11.05 11.20 13.38
CA ILE A 325 -10.82 11.84 14.69
C ILE A 325 -9.33 11.83 15.01
N CYS A 326 -8.66 10.69 14.86
CA CYS A 326 -7.25 10.59 15.17
C CYS A 326 -6.35 11.45 14.28
N LEU A 327 -6.66 11.58 12.99
CA LEU A 327 -5.94 12.49 12.11
C LEU A 327 -6.21 13.96 12.48
N GLN A 328 -7.46 14.31 12.81
CA GLN A 328 -7.80 15.67 13.26
C GLN A 328 -7.05 16.05 14.54
N GLU A 329 -7.01 15.15 15.54
CA GLU A 329 -6.31 15.36 16.82
C GLU A 329 -4.79 15.43 16.64
N ARG A 330 -4.20 14.47 15.91
CA ARG A 330 -2.74 14.35 15.76
C ARG A 330 -2.14 15.53 15.01
N PHE A 331 -2.87 16.10 14.06
CA PHE A 331 -2.39 17.19 13.20
C PHE A 331 -3.01 18.56 13.52
N ASP A 332 -3.82 18.66 14.58
CA ASP A 332 -4.56 19.88 14.96
C ASP A 332 -5.39 20.48 13.81
N ARG A 333 -6.12 19.61 13.09
CA ARG A 333 -6.92 19.97 11.91
C ARG A 333 -8.38 19.55 12.05
N SER A 334 -9.10 20.22 12.95
CA SER A 334 -10.54 19.98 13.19
C SER A 334 -11.44 20.07 11.95
N GLU A 335 -11.00 20.75 10.88
CA GLU A 335 -11.72 20.87 9.62
C GLU A 335 -11.41 19.76 8.60
N TYR A 336 -10.41 18.92 8.84
CA TYR A 336 -10.09 17.80 7.96
C TYR A 336 -11.32 16.88 7.84
N GLY A 337 -11.71 16.46 6.64
CA GLY A 337 -12.91 15.65 6.42
C GLY A 337 -14.26 16.37 6.53
N ARG A 338 -14.32 17.70 6.74
CA ARG A 338 -15.57 18.48 6.91
C ARG A 338 -16.63 18.27 5.80
N HIS A 339 -16.18 18.01 4.58
CA HIS A 339 -17.06 17.83 3.41
C HIS A 339 -17.12 16.39 2.90
N THR A 340 -16.51 15.44 3.61
CA THR A 340 -16.49 14.04 3.23
C THR A 340 -16.96 13.15 4.38
N ASP A 341 -16.13 12.96 5.40
CA ASP A 341 -16.27 11.92 6.43
C ASP A 341 -16.75 12.48 7.78
N GLN A 342 -16.99 13.79 7.88
CA GLN A 342 -17.51 14.40 9.11
C GLN A 342 -18.92 13.90 9.51
N ASP A 343 -19.72 13.45 8.55
CA ASP A 343 -21.02 12.82 8.80
C ASP A 343 -20.93 11.42 9.43
N LEU A 344 -19.70 10.92 9.63
CA LEU A 344 -19.40 9.67 10.32
C LEU A 344 -19.07 9.85 11.81
N LEU A 345 -18.95 11.10 12.28
CA LEU A 345 -18.57 11.45 13.65
C LEU A 345 -19.75 11.48 14.63
#